data_AF-A0A2M4AJ92-F1
#
_entry.id   AF-A0A2M4AJ92-F1
#
_cell.length_a   1.000
_cell.length_b   1.000
_cell.length_c   1.000
_cell.angle_alpha   90.00
_cell.angle_beta   90.00
_cell.angle_gamma   90.00
#
_symmetry.space_group_name_H-M   'P 1'
#
loop_
_entity.id
_entity.type
_entity.pdbx_description
1 polymer ?
#
loop_
_entity_poly.entity_id
_entity_poly.type
_entity_poly.pdbx_seq_one_letter_code
_entity_poly.pdbx_strand_id
1 'polypeptide(L)'
;ITVAVDSELTRKRRRIEALRMQAQVPGVPQQVQGGSPQSAVAVAAAQQQQNAIAVKMDPANQLSSAGLLELAHREYQAVDYENAERHCMQLWRQESNNTGVLLLLSSIHFQCRRLDKSAQFSTLAIKQNPLLAEAYSNLGNVYKERGQLQEALENYRHAVRLKPDFIDGYINLAAALVAARDMEQAVQAYVTALQYNPDLYCVRSDLGNLLKALGRLDEAKQMAVSQMRV
;
A
#
# COMPACT_ATOMS: atom_id res chain seq x y z
N ILE A 1 -7.36 9.06 3.58
CA ILE A 1 -8.11 7.79 3.63
C ILE A 1 -7.12 6.72 4.04
N THR A 2 -7.25 6.31 5.29
CA THR A 2 -6.41 5.39 6.07
C THR A 2 -6.45 3.99 5.46
N VAL A 3 -5.31 3.37 5.17
CA VAL A 3 -5.23 2.01 4.62
C VAL A 3 -4.44 1.14 5.57
N ALA A 4 -5.12 0.69 6.63
CA ALA A 4 -4.72 -0.49 7.40
C ALA A 4 -5.98 -1.20 7.93
N VAL A 5 -6.79 -1.71 7.02
CA VAL A 5 -7.67 -2.84 7.34
C VAL A 5 -7.57 -3.82 6.17
N ASP A 6 -6.38 -4.41 5.99
CA ASP A 6 -6.26 -5.62 5.19
C ASP A 6 -6.78 -6.79 6.04
N SER A 7 -8.10 -6.85 6.17
CA SER A 7 -8.78 -7.94 6.86
C SER A 7 -8.63 -9.22 6.06
N GLU A 8 -8.51 -10.33 6.77
CA GLU A 8 -8.53 -11.70 6.26
C GLU A 8 -9.70 -11.95 5.26
N LEU A 9 -10.76 -11.14 5.34
CA LEU A 9 -11.90 -11.09 4.43
C LEU A 9 -11.53 -10.70 2.99
N THR A 10 -10.59 -9.77 2.80
CA THR A 10 -10.09 -9.35 1.47
C THR A 10 -9.30 -10.48 0.83
N ARG A 11 -8.47 -11.19 1.61
CA ARG A 11 -7.75 -12.39 1.15
C ARG A 11 -8.71 -13.54 0.82
N LYS A 12 -9.75 -13.75 1.63
CA LYS A 12 -10.79 -14.76 1.35
C LYS A 12 -11.60 -14.42 0.10
N ARG A 13 -11.96 -13.15 -0.13
CA ARG A 13 -12.66 -12.70 -1.36
C ARG A 13 -11.82 -12.92 -2.63
N ARG A 14 -10.53 -12.55 -2.61
CA ARG A 14 -9.62 -12.79 -3.74
C ARG A 14 -9.45 -14.28 -4.07
N ARG A 15 -9.44 -15.15 -3.05
CA ARG A 15 -9.34 -16.60 -3.24
C ARG A 15 -10.61 -17.20 -3.86
N ILE A 16 -11.79 -16.67 -3.55
CA ILE A 16 -13.06 -17.11 -4.15
C ILE A 16 -13.17 -16.64 -5.61
N GLU A 17 -12.76 -15.41 -5.94
CA GLU A 17 -12.74 -14.92 -7.33
C GLU A 17 -11.72 -15.67 -8.19
N ALA A 18 -10.54 -16.00 -7.66
CA ALA A 18 -9.54 -16.80 -8.38
C ALA A 18 -10.05 -18.22 -8.70
N LEU A 19 -10.80 -18.84 -7.78
CA LEU A 19 -11.43 -20.15 -8.03
C LEU A 19 -12.59 -20.06 -9.05
N ARG A 20 -13.29 -18.92 -9.12
CA ARG A 20 -14.36 -18.69 -10.10
C ARG A 20 -13.81 -18.49 -11.52
N MET A 21 -12.63 -17.87 -11.65
CA MET A 21 -11.96 -17.70 -12.95
C MET A 21 -11.31 -18.99 -13.47
N GLN A 22 -10.89 -19.90 -12.59
CA GLN A 22 -10.37 -21.22 -13.00
C GLN A 22 -11.46 -22.19 -13.49
N ALA A 23 -12.74 -21.89 -13.24
CA ALA A 23 -13.87 -22.74 -13.64
C ALA A 23 -14.44 -22.43 -15.04
N GLN A 24 -13.90 -21.45 -15.77
CA GLN A 24 -14.32 -21.16 -17.15
C GLN A 24 -13.43 -21.89 -18.16
N VAL A 25 -13.88 -23.09 -18.54
CA VAL A 25 -13.34 -23.87 -19.66
C VAL A 25 -13.83 -23.24 -20.97
N PRO A 26 -12.95 -22.89 -21.93
CA PRO A 26 -13.38 -22.43 -23.25
C PRO A 26 -13.76 -23.62 -24.14
N GLY A 27 -15.01 -23.65 -24.59
CA GLY A 27 -15.52 -24.62 -25.57
C GLY A 27 -15.17 -24.22 -27.01
N VAL A 28 -14.40 -25.09 -27.67
CA VAL A 28 -14.37 -25.60 -29.06
C VAL A 28 -14.80 -24.67 -30.25
N PRO A 29 -14.05 -24.66 -31.38
CA PRO A 29 -14.23 -23.76 -32.52
C PRO A 29 -15.18 -24.29 -33.61
N GLN A 30 -15.72 -23.39 -34.45
CA GLN A 30 -16.32 -23.72 -35.75
C GLN A 30 -15.76 -22.83 -36.86
N GLN A 31 -15.27 -23.50 -37.91
CA GLN A 31 -14.96 -22.98 -39.25
C GLN A 31 -16.25 -22.52 -39.97
N VAL A 32 -16.15 -21.66 -41.00
CA VAL A 32 -16.43 -21.96 -42.44
C VAL A 32 -16.13 -20.71 -43.31
N GLN A 33 -15.24 -20.89 -44.31
CA GLN A 33 -15.14 -20.38 -45.72
C GLN A 33 -15.78 -19.02 -46.13
N GLY A 34 -15.26 -18.23 -47.08
CA GLY A 34 -14.21 -18.37 -48.08
C GLY A 34 -14.23 -17.17 -49.06
N GLY A 35 -13.22 -17.02 -49.93
CA GLY A 35 -13.20 -16.02 -51.02
C GLY A 35 -11.81 -15.50 -51.36
N SER A 36 -11.32 -15.82 -52.56
CA SER A 36 -9.91 -15.82 -53.01
C SER A 36 -9.55 -14.62 -53.93
N PRO A 37 -8.47 -14.61 -54.75
CA PRO A 37 -7.29 -13.79 -54.52
C PRO A 37 -6.84 -12.92 -55.74
N GLN A 38 -6.44 -11.66 -55.53
CA GLN A 38 -5.72 -10.80 -56.50
C GLN A 38 -5.30 -9.54 -55.72
N SER A 39 -4.09 -9.01 -55.68
CA SER A 39 -2.94 -9.06 -56.59
C SER A 39 -1.70 -8.59 -55.79
N ALA A 40 -0.69 -9.46 -55.68
CA ALA A 40 0.62 -9.10 -55.16
C ALA A 40 1.54 -8.70 -56.33
N VAL A 41 1.64 -7.40 -56.64
CA VAL A 41 2.76 -6.82 -57.39
C VAL A 41 2.91 -5.34 -57.01
N ALA A 42 3.83 -5.02 -56.11
CA ALA A 42 4.59 -3.75 -56.07
C ALA A 42 5.52 -3.77 -54.85
N VAL A 43 6.58 -4.56 -54.95
CA VAL A 43 7.76 -4.44 -54.09
C VAL A 43 8.57 -3.23 -54.58
N ALA A 44 8.93 -2.36 -53.65
CA ALA A 44 10.06 -1.42 -53.68
C ALA A 44 10.06 -0.32 -54.75
N ALA A 45 9.65 0.88 -54.37
CA ALA A 45 10.41 2.14 -54.54
C ALA A 45 9.50 3.36 -54.28
N ALA A 46 9.31 3.71 -53.01
CA ALA A 46 8.88 5.04 -52.61
C ALA A 46 9.41 5.32 -51.20
N GLN A 47 10.71 5.60 -51.14
CA GLN A 47 11.32 6.28 -50.00
C GLN A 47 10.67 7.66 -49.88
N GLN A 48 10.38 8.08 -48.64
CA GLN A 48 9.79 9.36 -48.22
C GLN A 48 8.26 9.43 -48.17
N GLN A 49 7.69 8.86 -47.11
CA GLN A 49 6.84 9.68 -46.25
C GLN A 49 6.77 9.09 -44.84
N GLN A 50 7.03 9.95 -43.86
CA GLN A 50 6.78 9.69 -42.46
C GLN A 50 5.36 9.12 -42.28
N ASN A 51 5.27 8.03 -41.53
CA ASN A 51 4.18 7.85 -40.59
C ASN A 51 4.68 6.96 -39.46
N ALA A 52 5.32 7.64 -38.50
CA ALA A 52 5.21 7.24 -37.12
C ALA A 52 3.71 7.06 -36.84
N ILE A 53 3.29 5.84 -36.55
CA ILE A 53 2.01 5.60 -35.90
C ILE A 53 2.19 6.05 -34.46
N ALA A 54 2.27 7.36 -34.27
CA ALA A 54 1.91 7.98 -33.02
C ALA A 54 0.42 7.69 -32.89
N VAL A 55 0.08 6.70 -32.06
CA VAL A 55 -1.25 6.61 -31.49
C VAL A 55 -1.46 7.94 -30.78
N LYS A 56 -2.09 8.89 -31.47
CA LYS A 56 -2.63 10.10 -30.87
C LYS A 56 -3.70 9.61 -29.91
N MET A 57 -3.32 9.39 -28.66
CA MET A 57 -4.29 9.32 -27.57
C MET A 57 -4.97 10.68 -27.53
N ASP A 58 -6.30 10.68 -27.57
CA ASP A 58 -7.10 11.90 -27.44
C ASP A 58 -6.67 12.67 -26.17
N PRO A 59 -6.42 13.99 -26.25
CA PRO A 59 -6.11 14.81 -25.07
C PRO A 59 -7.25 14.83 -24.05
N ALA A 60 -8.44 14.38 -24.44
CA ALA A 60 -9.61 14.22 -23.57
C ALA A 60 -9.56 12.98 -22.66
N ASN A 61 -8.61 12.06 -22.85
CA ASN A 61 -8.49 10.84 -22.05
C ASN A 61 -7.27 10.85 -21.10
N GLN A 62 -6.64 12.02 -20.90
CA GLN A 62 -5.67 12.20 -19.82
C GLN A 62 -6.44 12.36 -18.52
N LEU A 63 -6.33 11.37 -17.63
CA LEU A 63 -6.83 11.46 -16.26
C LEU A 63 -6.30 12.76 -15.62
N SER A 64 -7.19 13.47 -14.93
CA SER A 64 -6.77 14.60 -14.09
C SER A 64 -5.75 14.14 -13.04
N SER A 65 -4.97 15.06 -12.47
CA SER A 65 -4.01 14.72 -11.40
C SER A 65 -4.68 13.96 -10.24
N ALA A 66 -5.90 14.35 -9.88
CA ALA A 66 -6.71 13.65 -8.90
C ALA A 66 -7.12 12.23 -9.36
N GLY A 67 -7.58 12.07 -10.61
CA GLY A 67 -7.98 10.77 -11.16
C GLY A 67 -6.80 9.81 -11.28
N LEU A 68 -5.62 10.32 -11.63
CA LEU A 68 -4.39 9.53 -11.73
C LEU A 68 -3.91 9.06 -10.36
N LEU A 69 -4.00 9.91 -9.33
CA LEU A 69 -3.68 9.52 -7.96
C LEU A 69 -4.63 8.45 -7.43
N GLU A 70 -5.94 8.60 -7.68
CA GLU A 70 -6.93 7.59 -7.29
C GLU A 70 -6.68 6.24 -7.98
N LEU A 71 -6.35 6.26 -9.27
CA LEU A 71 -5.97 5.05 -10.01
C LEU A 71 -4.73 4.39 -9.38
N ALA A 72 -3.67 5.16 -9.10
CA ALA A 72 -2.47 4.62 -8.47
C ALA A 72 -2.74 4.01 -7.09
N HIS A 73 -3.66 4.59 -6.31
CA HIS A 73 -4.10 4.00 -5.05
C HIS A 73 -4.82 2.66 -5.25
N ARG A 74 -5.71 2.56 -6.24
CA ARG A 74 -6.41 1.29 -6.56
C ARG A 74 -5.43 0.21 -7.02
N GLU A 75 -4.46 0.57 -7.85
CA GLU A 75 -3.40 -0.33 -8.30
C GLU A 75 -2.53 -0.80 -7.13
N TYR A 76 -2.13 0.10 -6.23
CA TYR A 76 -1.42 -0.25 -5.01
C TYR A 76 -2.21 -1.25 -4.14
N GLN A 77 -3.52 -1.03 -3.98
CA GLN A 77 -4.40 -1.95 -3.25
C GLN A 77 -4.55 -3.30 -3.96
N ALA A 78 -4.51 -3.30 -5.30
CA ALA A 78 -4.50 -4.51 -6.12
C ALA A 78 -3.15 -5.24 -6.14
N VAL A 79 -2.12 -4.71 -5.43
CA VAL A 79 -0.74 -5.23 -5.41
C VAL A 79 -0.04 -5.07 -6.77
N ASP A 80 -0.59 -4.22 -7.63
CA ASP A 80 0.01 -3.83 -8.90
C ASP A 80 0.96 -2.65 -8.69
N TYR A 81 2.07 -2.93 -8.01
CA TYR A 81 3.04 -1.92 -7.63
C TYR A 81 3.77 -1.29 -8.82
N GLU A 82 3.84 -1.99 -9.95
CA GLU A 82 4.51 -1.50 -11.15
C GLU A 82 3.68 -0.40 -11.83
N ASN A 83 2.38 -0.64 -12.03
CA ASN A 83 1.50 0.38 -12.60
C ASN A 83 1.32 1.55 -11.64
N ALA A 84 1.17 1.27 -10.34
CA ALA A 84 1.08 2.31 -9.32
C ALA A 84 2.33 3.20 -9.30
N GLU A 85 3.54 2.62 -9.35
CA GLU A 85 4.79 3.39 -9.43
C GLU A 85 4.82 4.26 -10.68
N ARG A 86 4.44 3.71 -11.84
CA ARG A 86 4.47 4.44 -13.12
C ARG A 86 3.57 5.68 -13.07
N HIS A 87 2.33 5.51 -12.61
CA HIS A 87 1.37 6.60 -12.51
C HIS A 87 1.77 7.64 -11.44
N CYS A 88 2.28 7.19 -10.28
CA CYS A 88 2.81 8.11 -9.27
C CYS A 88 4.02 8.90 -9.77
N MET A 89 4.96 8.25 -10.47
CA MET A 89 6.14 8.93 -11.03
C MET A 89 5.76 9.91 -12.14
N GLN A 90 4.75 9.60 -12.94
CA GLN A 90 4.18 10.54 -13.92
C GLN A 90 3.62 11.77 -13.21
N LEU A 91 2.80 11.56 -12.17
CA LEU A 91 2.19 12.64 -11.42
C LEU A 91 3.24 13.50 -10.69
N TRP A 92 4.24 12.88 -10.08
CA TRP A 92 5.30 13.59 -9.38
C TRP A 92 6.16 14.47 -10.32
N ARG A 93 6.36 14.06 -11.58
CA ARG A 93 7.04 14.89 -12.59
C ARG A 93 6.27 16.16 -12.94
N GLN A 94 4.95 16.13 -12.82
CA GLN A 94 4.08 17.27 -13.08
C GLN A 94 3.92 18.15 -11.82
N GLU A 95 3.78 17.51 -10.66
CA GLU A 95 3.51 18.16 -9.37
C GLU A 95 4.50 17.66 -8.31
N SER A 96 5.70 18.25 -8.28
CA SER A 96 6.78 17.77 -7.40
C SER A 96 6.53 18.02 -5.90
N ASN A 97 5.56 18.87 -5.56
CA ASN A 97 5.18 19.25 -4.20
C ASN A 97 4.02 18.41 -3.62
N ASN A 98 3.47 17.47 -4.39
CA ASN A 98 2.33 16.66 -3.95
C ASN A 98 2.75 15.61 -2.91
N THR A 99 2.50 15.90 -1.63
CA THR A 99 2.90 15.04 -0.51
C THR A 99 2.20 13.68 -0.51
N GLY A 100 0.96 13.59 -1.01
CA GLY A 100 0.22 12.34 -1.13
C GLY A 100 0.92 11.35 -2.07
N VAL A 101 1.42 11.87 -3.21
CA VAL A 101 2.20 11.07 -4.17
C VAL A 101 3.52 10.59 -3.56
N LEU A 102 4.22 11.46 -2.83
CA LEU A 102 5.48 11.09 -2.15
C LEU A 102 5.25 10.01 -1.09
N LEU A 103 4.17 10.09 -0.32
CA LEU A 103 3.78 9.04 0.63
C LEU A 103 3.51 7.71 -0.08
N LEU A 104 2.73 7.75 -1.18
CA LEU A 104 2.38 6.56 -1.92
C LEU A 104 3.61 5.92 -2.60
N LEU A 105 4.51 6.71 -3.19
CA LEU A 105 5.79 6.23 -3.73
C LEU A 105 6.65 5.58 -2.64
N SER A 106 6.73 6.21 -1.46
CA SER A 106 7.44 5.62 -0.32
C SER A 106 6.87 4.25 0.06
N SER A 107 5.54 4.12 0.15
CA SER A 107 4.87 2.86 0.46
C SER A 107 5.06 1.81 -0.65
N ILE A 108 4.94 2.18 -1.92
CA ILE A 108 5.19 1.29 -3.07
C ILE A 108 6.61 0.72 -3.01
N HIS A 109 7.61 1.60 -2.83
CA HIS A 109 9.01 1.17 -2.78
C HIS A 109 9.30 0.29 -1.56
N PHE A 110 8.66 0.56 -0.42
CA PHE A 110 8.75 -0.29 0.76
C PHE A 110 8.25 -1.70 0.47
N GLN A 111 7.06 -1.83 -0.14
CA GLN A 111 6.50 -3.14 -0.49
C GLN A 111 7.36 -3.91 -1.50
N CYS A 112 7.98 -3.21 -2.44
CA CYS A 112 8.95 -3.79 -3.37
C CYS A 112 10.33 -4.08 -2.76
N ARG A 113 10.52 -3.94 -1.44
CA ARG A 113 11.81 -4.09 -0.74
C ARG A 113 12.93 -3.15 -1.22
N ARG A 114 12.57 -2.05 -1.90
CA ARG A 114 13.49 -0.99 -2.35
C ARG A 114 13.62 0.07 -1.24
N LEU A 115 14.22 -0.32 -0.13
CA LEU A 115 14.25 0.46 1.12
C LEU A 115 14.90 1.84 0.95
N ASP A 116 15.95 1.97 0.13
CA ASP A 116 16.63 3.27 -0.09
C ASP A 116 15.72 4.28 -0.78
N LYS A 117 14.97 3.87 -1.79
CA LYS A 117 13.98 4.72 -2.46
C LYS A 117 12.83 5.07 -1.51
N SER A 118 12.36 4.11 -0.71
CA SER A 118 11.32 4.37 0.28
C SER A 118 11.76 5.42 1.31
N ALA A 119 13.00 5.32 1.80
CA ALA A 119 13.60 6.31 2.69
C ALA A 119 13.64 7.69 2.01
N GLN A 120 14.15 7.75 0.78
CA GLN A 120 14.26 8.98 0.01
C GLN A 120 12.93 9.70 -0.15
N PHE A 121 11.88 8.99 -0.58
CA PHE A 121 10.55 9.59 -0.76
C PHE A 121 9.91 10.00 0.57
N SER A 122 10.12 9.24 1.65
CA SER A 122 9.67 9.64 2.99
C SER A 122 10.36 10.92 3.46
N THR A 123 11.68 11.03 3.27
CA THR A 123 12.43 12.25 3.60
C THR A 123 12.01 13.44 2.74
N LEU A 124 11.73 13.23 1.45
CA LEU A 124 11.18 14.28 0.58
C LEU A 124 9.81 14.75 1.07
N ALA A 125 8.92 13.82 1.46
CA ALA A 125 7.63 14.15 2.02
C ALA A 125 7.74 14.97 3.32
N ILE A 126 8.66 14.60 4.21
CA ILE A 126 8.97 15.35 5.45
C ILE A 126 9.51 16.76 5.12
N LYS A 127 10.43 16.89 4.15
CA LYS A 127 10.95 18.19 3.74
C LYS A 127 9.85 19.09 3.18
N GLN A 128 8.90 18.53 2.44
CA GLN A 128 7.79 19.27 1.86
C GLN A 128 6.73 19.65 2.91
N ASN A 129 6.44 18.75 3.85
CA ASN A 129 5.56 18.99 4.98
C ASN A 129 6.07 18.29 6.26
N PRO A 130 6.74 19.02 7.17
CA PRO A 130 7.28 18.46 8.41
C PRO A 130 6.24 17.96 9.41
N LEU A 131 4.96 18.25 9.21
CA LEU A 131 3.85 17.85 10.10
C LEU A 131 3.15 16.57 9.63
N LEU A 132 3.68 15.91 8.58
CA LEU A 132 3.08 14.74 7.98
C LEU A 132 3.43 13.45 8.74
N ALA A 133 2.60 13.08 9.71
CA ALA A 133 2.80 11.90 10.56
C ALA A 133 3.03 10.60 9.76
N GLU A 134 2.32 10.42 8.65
CA GLU A 134 2.43 9.28 7.75
C GLU A 134 3.85 9.12 7.17
N ALA A 135 4.54 10.24 6.90
CA ALA A 135 5.90 10.20 6.33
C ALA A 135 6.93 9.71 7.35
N TYR A 136 6.82 10.13 8.60
CA TYR A 136 7.65 9.61 9.69
C TYR A 136 7.34 8.13 9.95
N SER A 137 6.08 7.71 9.91
CA SER A 137 5.73 6.28 10.04
C SER A 137 6.33 5.44 8.91
N ASN A 138 6.25 5.91 7.66
CA ASN A 138 6.90 5.23 6.53
C ASN A 138 8.42 5.16 6.70
N LEU A 139 9.07 6.24 7.13
CA LEU A 139 10.51 6.24 7.40
C LEU A 139 10.87 5.31 8.57
N GLY A 140 10.04 5.26 9.61
CA GLY A 140 10.19 4.31 10.72
C GLY A 140 10.09 2.85 10.26
N ASN A 141 9.18 2.55 9.32
CA ASN A 141 9.09 1.21 8.71
C ASN A 141 10.39 0.83 8.01
N VAL A 142 11.00 1.75 7.25
CA VAL A 142 12.30 1.52 6.60
C VAL A 142 13.38 1.19 7.63
N TYR A 143 13.51 1.98 8.70
CA TYR A 143 14.50 1.75 9.74
C TYR A 143 14.28 0.41 10.45
N LYS A 144 13.02 0.06 10.74
CA LYS A 144 12.67 -1.22 11.34
C LYS A 144 13.11 -2.41 10.47
N GLU A 145 12.85 -2.37 9.16
CA GLU A 145 13.29 -3.43 8.23
C GLU A 145 14.82 -3.51 8.10
N ARG A 146 15.53 -2.42 8.32
CA ARG A 146 17.01 -2.40 8.37
C ARG A 146 17.58 -2.88 9.71
N GLY A 147 16.75 -3.21 10.69
CA GLY A 147 17.19 -3.55 12.06
C GLY A 147 17.60 -2.35 12.92
N GLN A 148 17.39 -1.13 12.42
CA GLN A 148 17.68 0.14 13.11
C GLN A 148 16.52 0.51 14.03
N LEU A 149 16.36 -0.26 15.11
CA LEU A 149 15.17 -0.20 15.96
C LEU A 149 15.01 1.13 16.70
N GLN A 150 16.10 1.77 17.14
CA GLN A 150 16.02 3.04 17.86
C GLN A 150 15.52 4.16 16.96
N GLU A 151 16.05 4.26 15.75
CA GLU A 151 15.63 5.23 14.74
C GLU A 151 14.16 4.98 14.32
N ALA A 152 13.74 3.72 14.25
CA ALA A 152 12.34 3.38 14.00
C ALA A 152 11.43 3.90 15.12
N LEU A 153 11.78 3.64 16.38
CA LEU A 153 11.03 4.09 17.56
C LEU A 153 10.92 5.62 17.62
N GLU A 154 12.01 6.34 17.35
CA GLU A 154 12.01 7.81 17.30
C GLU A 154 11.03 8.34 16.26
N ASN A 155 11.05 7.77 15.05
CA ASN A 155 10.15 8.16 13.96
C ASN A 155 8.69 7.86 14.30
N TYR A 156 8.38 6.68 14.83
CA TYR A 156 7.00 6.34 15.21
C TYR A 156 6.49 7.21 16.37
N ARG A 157 7.32 7.46 17.39
CA ARG A 157 6.99 8.39 18.49
C ARG A 157 6.77 9.81 17.98
N HIS A 158 7.51 10.24 16.98
CA HIS A 158 7.28 11.53 16.34
C HIS A 158 5.95 11.56 15.58
N ALA A 159 5.64 10.50 14.80
CA ALA A 159 4.38 10.38 14.07
C ALA A 159 3.15 10.49 14.99
N VAL A 160 3.12 9.73 16.10
CA VAL A 160 1.98 9.77 17.04
C VAL A 160 1.92 11.05 17.87
N ARG A 161 3.03 11.78 18.04
CA ARG A 161 3.01 13.13 18.63
C ARG A 161 2.39 14.16 17.69
N LEU A 162 2.70 14.08 16.39
CA LEU A 162 2.12 14.95 15.37
C LEU A 162 0.63 14.68 15.18
N LYS A 163 0.24 13.41 15.24
CA LYS A 163 -1.13 12.94 15.02
C LYS A 163 -1.53 11.92 16.09
N PRO A 164 -2.06 12.39 17.24
CA PRO A 164 -2.43 11.52 18.35
C PRO A 164 -3.52 10.49 18.04
N ASP A 165 -4.34 10.68 17.01
CA ASP A 165 -5.34 9.70 16.56
C ASP A 165 -4.81 8.76 15.45
N PHE A 166 -3.48 8.74 15.21
CA PHE A 166 -2.88 7.92 14.17
C PHE A 166 -2.72 6.46 14.59
N ILE A 167 -3.82 5.70 14.44
CA ILE A 167 -3.91 4.27 14.74
C ILE A 167 -2.72 3.47 14.18
N ASP A 168 -2.41 3.59 12.88
CA ASP A 168 -1.34 2.83 12.24
C ASP A 168 0.04 3.17 12.83
N GLY A 169 0.22 4.43 13.26
CA GLY A 169 1.42 4.87 13.97
C GLY A 169 1.60 4.14 15.30
N TYR A 170 0.53 3.97 16.09
CA TYR A 170 0.58 3.20 17.34
C TYR A 170 0.81 1.70 17.12
N ILE A 171 0.19 1.11 16.09
CA ILE A 171 0.42 -0.30 15.74
C ILE A 171 1.89 -0.52 15.38
N ASN A 172 2.45 0.35 14.54
CA ASN A 172 3.86 0.26 14.14
C ASN A 172 4.82 0.50 15.32
N LEU A 173 4.49 1.47 16.19
CA LEU A 173 5.24 1.74 17.42
C LEU A 173 5.24 0.51 18.34
N ALA A 174 4.08 -0.10 18.59
CA ALA A 174 3.96 -1.29 19.43
C ALA A 174 4.78 -2.46 18.87
N ALA A 175 4.70 -2.72 17.56
CA ALA A 175 5.49 -3.76 16.92
C ALA A 175 7.00 -3.54 17.07
N ALA A 176 7.47 -2.29 16.93
CA ALA A 176 8.87 -1.94 17.14
C ALA A 176 9.31 -2.07 18.61
N LEU A 177 8.43 -1.71 19.56
CA LEU A 177 8.68 -1.87 21.00
C LEU A 177 8.78 -3.34 21.40
N VAL A 178 7.93 -4.21 20.86
CA VAL A 178 8.04 -5.67 21.04
C VAL A 178 9.40 -6.18 20.54
N ALA A 179 9.83 -5.73 19.34
CA ALA A 179 11.14 -6.09 18.81
C ALA A 179 12.30 -5.59 19.68
N ALA A 180 12.15 -4.41 20.28
CA ALA A 180 13.08 -3.83 21.24
C ALA A 180 12.99 -4.40 22.67
N ARG A 181 12.08 -5.36 22.91
CA ARG A 181 11.79 -5.97 24.21
C ARG A 181 11.21 -5.03 25.27
N ASP A 182 10.68 -3.88 24.87
CA ASP A 182 10.00 -2.92 25.73
C ASP A 182 8.50 -3.25 25.77
N MET A 183 8.17 -4.33 26.49
CA MET A 183 6.85 -4.96 26.43
C MET A 183 5.75 -4.10 27.07
N GLU A 184 6.09 -3.35 28.12
CA GLU A 184 5.18 -2.46 28.83
C GLU A 184 4.73 -1.30 27.96
N GLN A 185 5.65 -0.62 27.26
CA GLN A 185 5.27 0.44 26.33
C GLN A 185 4.55 -0.12 25.11
N ALA A 186 4.88 -1.34 24.66
CA ALA A 186 4.16 -1.98 23.56
C ALA A 186 2.68 -2.23 23.93
N VAL A 187 2.41 -2.71 25.14
CA VAL A 187 1.04 -2.85 25.67
C VAL A 187 0.33 -1.50 25.63
N GLN A 188 0.97 -0.43 26.12
CA GLN A 188 0.36 0.89 26.15
C GLN A 188 0.02 1.40 24.74
N ALA A 189 0.92 1.21 23.78
CA ALA A 189 0.69 1.61 22.39
C ALA A 189 -0.48 0.84 21.75
N TYR A 190 -0.59 -0.47 21.96
CA TYR A 190 -1.73 -1.25 21.49
C TYR A 190 -3.05 -0.86 22.17
N VAL A 191 -3.04 -0.61 23.48
CA VAL A 191 -4.21 -0.13 24.20
C VAL A 191 -4.67 1.21 23.63
N THR A 192 -3.75 2.15 23.37
CA THR A 192 -4.09 3.44 22.76
C THR A 192 -4.65 3.26 21.34
N ALA A 193 -4.10 2.37 20.51
CA ALA A 193 -4.67 2.07 19.20
C ALA A 193 -6.13 1.56 19.31
N LEU A 194 -6.42 0.70 20.29
CA LEU A 194 -7.76 0.18 20.55
C LEU A 194 -8.72 1.21 21.18
N GLN A 195 -8.20 2.22 21.87
CA GLN A 195 -9.02 3.34 22.35
C GLN A 195 -9.57 4.16 21.18
N TYR A 196 -8.78 4.36 20.12
CA TYR A 196 -9.22 5.04 18.90
C TYR A 196 -10.08 4.16 17.99
N ASN A 197 -9.80 2.86 17.92
CA ASN A 197 -10.64 1.90 17.19
C ASN A 197 -10.71 0.54 17.91
N PRO A 198 -11.80 0.28 18.66
CA PRO A 198 -11.98 -0.97 19.41
C PRO A 198 -12.12 -2.24 18.56
N ASP A 199 -12.45 -2.10 17.27
CA ASP A 199 -12.79 -3.21 16.37
C ASP A 199 -11.56 -3.81 15.65
N LEU A 200 -10.35 -3.35 15.98
CA LEU A 200 -9.11 -3.87 15.42
C LEU A 200 -8.77 -5.26 15.99
N TYR A 201 -9.38 -6.29 15.41
CA TYR A 201 -9.21 -7.68 15.85
C TYR A 201 -7.74 -8.16 15.86
N CYS A 202 -6.95 -7.76 14.85
CA CYS A 202 -5.52 -8.09 14.80
C CYS A 202 -4.75 -7.51 15.99
N VAL A 203 -4.92 -6.20 16.25
CA VAL A 203 -4.29 -5.49 17.38
C VAL A 203 -4.69 -6.11 18.71
N ARG A 204 -5.96 -6.48 18.86
CA ARG A 204 -6.45 -7.14 20.07
C ARG A 204 -5.85 -8.52 20.27
N SER A 205 -5.67 -9.28 19.19
CA SER A 205 -5.01 -10.58 19.23
C SER A 205 -3.54 -10.45 19.60
N ASP A 206 -2.83 -9.47 19.02
CA ASP A 206 -1.44 -9.19 19.32
C ASP A 206 -1.24 -8.73 20.78
N LEU A 207 -2.11 -7.85 21.27
CA LEU A 207 -2.12 -7.45 22.68
C LEU A 207 -2.40 -8.63 23.61
N GLY A 208 -3.38 -9.48 23.28
CA GLY A 208 -3.70 -10.67 24.07
C GLY A 208 -2.52 -11.66 24.15
N ASN A 209 -1.82 -11.87 23.04
CA ASN A 209 -0.62 -12.70 23.00
C ASN A 209 0.52 -12.08 23.82
N LEU A 210 0.71 -10.77 23.72
CA LEU A 210 1.70 -10.04 24.51
C LEU A 210 1.42 -10.13 26.02
N LEU A 211 0.17 -9.92 26.45
CA LEU A 211 -0.23 -10.04 27.86
C LEU A 211 -0.03 -11.45 28.40
N LYS A 212 -0.33 -12.48 27.59
CA LYS A 212 -0.03 -13.88 27.95
C LYS A 212 1.46 -14.12 28.13
N ALA A 213 2.28 -13.61 27.22
CA ALA A 213 3.74 -13.73 27.32
C ALA A 213 4.30 -13.03 28.57
N LEU A 214 3.65 -11.95 29.03
CA LEU A 214 3.97 -11.25 30.28
C LEU A 214 3.38 -11.91 31.54
N GLY A 215 2.62 -13.00 31.43
CA GLY A 215 1.94 -13.64 32.55
C GLY A 215 0.73 -12.86 33.09
N ARG A 216 0.30 -11.78 32.42
CA ARG A 216 -0.82 -10.91 32.80
C ARG A 216 -2.15 -11.49 32.33
N LEU A 217 -2.44 -12.72 32.76
CA LEU A 217 -3.57 -13.51 32.27
C LEU A 217 -4.94 -12.89 32.60
N ASP A 218 -5.06 -12.19 33.72
CA ASP A 218 -6.32 -11.57 34.12
C ASP A 218 -6.69 -10.39 33.22
N GLU A 219 -5.71 -9.57 32.83
CA GLU A 219 -5.91 -8.50 31.85
C GLU A 219 -6.25 -9.06 30.47
N ALA A 220 -5.58 -10.14 30.06
CA ALA A 220 -5.90 -10.82 28.80
C ALA A 220 -7.36 -11.35 28.80
N LYS A 221 -7.85 -11.88 29.91
CA LYS A 221 -9.24 -12.33 30.07
C LYS A 221 -10.22 -11.17 30.04
N GLN A 222 -9.95 -10.08 30.77
CA GLN A 222 -10.80 -8.87 30.75
C GLN A 222 -10.91 -8.31 29.33
N MET A 223 -9.80 -8.30 28.59
CA MET A 223 -9.78 -7.94 27.18
C MET A 223 -10.52 -8.92 26.27
N ALA A 224 -10.73 -10.19 26.64
CA ALA A 224 -11.57 -11.11 25.87
C ALA A 224 -13.06 -10.92 26.20
N VAL A 225 -13.41 -10.68 27.47
CA VAL A 225 -14.81 -10.53 27.91
C VAL A 225 -15.46 -9.27 27.34
N SER A 226 -14.71 -8.18 27.20
CA SER A 226 -15.20 -6.98 26.52
C SER A 226 -15.44 -7.18 25.00
N GLN A 227 -15.13 -8.35 24.43
CA GLN A 227 -15.49 -8.72 23.04
C GLN A 227 -16.91 -9.27 22.91
N MET A 228 -17.44 -9.90 23.96
CA MET A 228 -18.71 -10.63 23.91
C MET A 228 -19.94 -9.78 24.25
N ARG A 229 -19.72 -8.51 24.64
CA ARG A 229 -20.79 -7.60 25.11
C ARG A 229 -21.29 -6.62 24.05
N VAL A 230 -20.97 -6.83 22.77
CA VAL A 230 -21.46 -6.01 21.64
C VAL A 230 -22.35 -6.83 20.75
#